data_AF-A0A821MEI8-F1
#
_entry.id   AF-A0A821MEI8-F1
#
_cell.length_a   1.000
_cell.length_b   1.000
_cell.length_c   1.000
_cell.angle_alpha   90.00
_cell.angle_beta   90.00
_cell.angle_gamma   90.00
#
_symmetry.space_group_name_H-M   'P 1'
#
loop_
_entity.id
_entity.type
_entity.pdbx_description
1 polymer ?
#
loop_
_entity_poly.entity_id
_entity_poly.type
_entity_poly.pdbx_seq_one_letter_code
_entity_poly.pdbx_strand_id
1 'polypeptide(L)' 'MASSETSEKPHLISAVELVGAGGYDKLRIKKTSYRAPNPNEVVIRVKFAGLNFADLMRR' A
#
# COMPACT_ATOMS: atom_id res chain seq x y z
N MET A 1 12.04 24.99 21.52
CA MET A 1 12.02 25.01 20.05
C MET A 1 10.80 24.24 19.62
N ALA A 2 9.87 24.89 18.93
CA ALA A 2 8.58 24.32 18.57
C ALA A 2 8.78 23.17 17.58
N SER A 3 8.37 21.96 17.98
CA SER A 3 8.19 20.82 17.08
C SER A 3 7.05 21.16 16.12
N SER A 4 7.42 21.58 14.92
CA SER A 4 6.49 21.88 13.83
C SER A 4 5.75 20.59 13.44
N GLU A 5 4.53 20.45 13.94
CA GLU A 5 3.54 19.52 13.41
C GLU A 5 3.27 19.89 11.96
N THR A 6 4.01 19.24 11.07
CA THR A 6 3.79 19.36 9.63
C THR A 6 2.57 18.51 9.36
N SER A 7 1.42 19.15 9.15
CA SER A 7 0.20 18.53 8.64
C SER A 7 0.48 17.95 7.26
N GLU A 8 1.05 16.74 7.23
CA GLU A 8 1.35 16.01 6.00
C GLU A 8 0.03 15.52 5.40
N LYS A 9 -0.33 16.09 4.25
CA LYS A 9 -1.41 15.56 3.42
C LYS A 9 -1.12 14.07 3.16
N PRO A 10 -2.08 13.16 3.34
CA PRO A 10 -1.85 11.75 3.15
C PRO A 10 -1.38 11.50 1.72
N HIS A 11 -0.18 10.92 1.56
CA HIS A 11 0.32 10.56 0.25
C HIS A 11 -0.50 9.38 -0.29
N LEU A 12 -1.36 9.67 -1.27
CA LEU A 12 -2.22 8.67 -1.90
C LEU A 12 -1.47 7.92 -3.00
N ILE A 13 -1.54 6.59 -2.95
CA ILE A 13 -1.04 5.66 -3.95
C ILE A 13 -2.17 4.80 -4.51
N SER A 14 -1.98 4.27 -5.71
CA SER A 14 -2.86 3.25 -6.26
C SER A 14 -2.31 1.88 -5.89
N ALA A 15 -3.11 1.07 -5.22
CA ALA A 15 -2.78 -0.31 -4.85
C ALA A 15 -3.82 -1.27 -5.42
N VAL A 16 -3.42 -2.52 -5.65
CA VAL A 16 -4.34 -3.60 -6.00
C VAL A 16 -4.79 -4.28 -4.72
N GLU A 17 -6.10 -4.35 -4.50
CA GLU A 17 -6.73 -5.01 -3.36
C GLU A 17 -7.60 -6.16 -3.86
N LEU A 18 -7.56 -7.29 -3.16
CA LEU A 18 -8.53 -8.37 -3.33
C LEU A 18 -9.78 -8.05 -2.49
N VAL A 19 -10.88 -7.68 -3.15
CA VAL A 19 -12.12 -7.29 -2.47
C VAL A 19 -12.98 -8.53 -2.18
N GLY A 20 -12.81 -9.08 -0.99
CA GLY A 20 -13.50 -10.29 -0.53
C GLY A 20 -12.80 -11.59 -0.93
N ALA A 21 -13.43 -12.73 -0.64
CA ALA A 21 -12.95 -14.04 -1.07
C ALA A 21 -13.35 -14.31 -2.53
N GLY A 22 -12.44 -14.88 -3.32
CA GLY A 22 -12.70 -15.20 -4.73
C GLY A 22 -11.42 -15.26 -5.56
N GLY A 23 -11.59 -15.27 -6.88
CA GLY A 23 -10.48 -15.31 -7.83
C GLY A 23 -10.04 -13.93 -8.29
N TYR A 24 -9.39 -13.88 -9.45
CA TYR A 24 -8.90 -12.64 -10.05
C TYR A 24 -9.99 -11.60 -10.35
N ASP A 25 -11.27 -12.02 -10.44
CA ASP A 25 -12.43 -11.15 -10.61
C ASP A 25 -12.65 -10.17 -9.45
N LYS A 26 -12.05 -10.45 -8.29
CA LYS A 26 -12.12 -9.62 -7.08
C LYS A 26 -11.00 -8.60 -6.97
N LEU A 27 -10.02 -8.61 -7.87
CA LEU A 27 -8.94 -7.63 -7.85
C LEU A 27 -9.48 -6.25 -8.29
N ARG A 28 -9.27 -5.24 -7.45
CA ARG A 28 -9.66 -3.85 -7.73
C ARG A 28 -8.49 -2.92 -7.47
N ILE A 29 -8.40 -1.86 -8.27
CA ILE A 29 -7.49 -0.75 -8.00
C ILE A 29 -8.15 0.17 -6.99
N LYS A 30 -7.47 0.44 -5.88
CA LYS A 30 -7.93 1.33 -4.82
C LYS A 30 -6.88 2.39 -4.51
N LYS A 31 -7.33 3.62 -4.28
CA LYS A 31 -6.47 4.66 -3.73
C LYS A 31 -6.35 4.46 -2.22
N THR A 32 -5.13 4.29 -1.74
CA THR A 32 -4.81 4.17 -0.31
C THR A 32 -3.72 5.15 0.06
N SER A 33 -3.66 5.59 1.31
CA SER A 33 -2.50 6.31 1.82
C SER A 33 -1.38 5.32 2.14
N TYR A 34 -0.14 5.80 2.09
CA TYR A 34 0.98 5.14 2.76
C TYR A 34 1.53 6.07 3.85
N ARG A 35 2.23 5.49 4.82
CA ARG A 35 2.87 6.22 5.92
C ARG A 35 4.30 6.65 5.56
N ALA A 36 4.76 7.76 6.10
CA ALA A 36 6.18 8.08 6.07
C ALA A 36 7.01 6.93 6.70
N PRO A 37 8.22 6.67 6.18
CA PRO A 37 9.06 5.60 6.70
C PRO A 37 9.55 5.95 8.11
N ASN A 38 9.61 4.95 8.99
CA ASN A 38 10.29 5.09 10.29
C ASN A 38 11.82 5.18 10.12
N PRO A 39 12.57 5.49 11.19
CA PRO A 39 14.01 5.25 11.20
C PRO A 39 14.35 3.81 10.77
N ASN A 40 15.30 3.66 9.85
CA ASN A 40 15.72 2.41 9.21
C ASN A 40 14.71 1.77 8.23
N GLU A 41 13.65 2.48 7.84
CA GLU A 41 12.78 2.06 6.75
C GLU A 41 12.99 2.93 5.51
N VAL A 42 12.60 2.41 4.35
CA VAL A 42 12.62 3.15 3.08
C VAL A 42 11.28 3.04 2.38
N VAL A 43 10.90 4.10 1.69
CA VAL A 43 9.76 4.09 0.76
C VAL A 43 10.31 3.81 -0.63
N ILE A 44 9.78 2.77 -1.28
CA ILE A 44 10.15 2.41 -2.65
C ILE A 44 9.03 2.76 -3.61
N ARG A 45 9.41 3.20 -4.81
CA ARG A 45 8.49 3.31 -5.94
C ARG A 45 8.46 2.00 -6.70
N VAL A 46 7.41 1.21 -6.48
CA VAL A 46 7.21 -0.07 -7.17
C VAL A 46 7.00 0.18 -8.68
N LYS A 47 7.79 -0.52 -9.50
CA LYS A 47 7.63 -0.52 -10.97
C LYS A 47 6.94 -1.79 -11.45
N PHE A 48 7.30 -2.91 -10.84
CA PHE A 48 6.76 -4.24 -11.09
C PHE A 48 6.74 -5.00 -9.76
N ALA A 49 5.78 -5.90 -9.59
CA ALA A 49 5.70 -6.82 -8.47
C ALA A 49 5.39 -8.22 -9.01
N GLY A 50 6.12 -9.23 -8.53
CA GLY A 50 5.81 -10.62 -8.87
C GLY A 50 4.56 -11.08 -8.12
N LEU A 51 3.75 -11.90 -8.78
CA LEU A 51 2.61 -12.55 -8.14
C LEU A 51 3.08 -13.82 -7.43
N ASN A 52 2.63 -14.02 -6.20
CA ASN A 52 2.93 -15.20 -5.41
C ASN A 52 1.65 -15.97 -5.07
N PHE A 53 1.74 -17.30 -4.94
CA PHE A 53 0.60 -18.12 -4.51
C PHE A 53 0.11 -17.74 -3.11
N ALA A 54 1.00 -17.24 -2.24
CA ALA A 54 0.64 -16.69 -0.93
C ALA A 54 -0.36 -15.52 -1.01
N ASP A 55 -0.40 -14.78 -2.13
CA ASP A 55 -1.34 -13.68 -2.34
C ASP A 55 -2.79 -14.18 -2.52
N LEU A 56 -2.96 -15.43 -2.98
CA LEU A 56 -4.26 -16.07 -3.21
C LEU A 56 -4.78 -16.81 -1.98
N MET A 57 -3.88 -17.26 -1.11
CA MET A 57 -4.18 -18.14 0.02
C MET A 57 -4.59 -17.41 1.29
N ARG A 58 -5.06 -16.16 1.17
CA ARG A 58 -5.42 -15.33 2.32
C ARG A 58 -6.60 -16.00 3.05
N ARG A 59 -6.33 -16.46 4.29
CA ARG A 59 -7.31 -17.05 5.21
C ARG A 59 -8.29 -16.01 5.72
#